data_AF-A0A0Q5D3R9-F1
#
_entry.id   AF-A0A0Q5D3R9-F1
#
_cell.length_a   1.000
_cell.length_b   1.000
_cell.length_c   1.000
_cell.angle_alpha   90.00
_cell.angle_beta   90.00
_cell.angle_gamma   90.00
#
_symmetry.space_group_name_H-M   'P 1'
#
loop_
_entity.id
_entity.type
_entity.pdbx_description
1 polymer ?
#
loop_
_entity_poly.entity_id
_entity_poly.type
_entity_poly.pdbx_seq_one_letter_code
_entity_poly.pdbx_strand_id
1 'polypeptide(L)'
;MRRVTAEDAAGRVRPLVEALVAERFKETGSRTVAVEDVATLIGKSASWIKRLRAGSSEVIVALHDAMNVATAYDRLCSRIEAAAETEKARAAALRRSTDAAVSSTLDLVDGKARPPRRSEGLRFRKAAKPAPTPRPRRAAREASQHLNCPALARV
;
A
#
# COMPACT_ATOMS: atom_id res chain seq x y z
N MET A 1 -35.36 -21.81 -20.17
CA MET A 1 -34.82 -20.86 -19.17
C MET A 1 -34.29 -21.65 -17.98
N ARG A 2 -32.97 -21.67 -17.77
CA ARG A 2 -32.36 -22.31 -16.59
C ARG A 2 -32.59 -21.41 -15.38
N ARG A 3 -33.24 -21.89 -14.32
CA ARG A 3 -33.39 -21.13 -13.07
C ARG A 3 -32.03 -21.15 -12.37
N VAL A 4 -31.50 -19.97 -12.05
CA VAL A 4 -30.30 -19.85 -11.21
C VAL A 4 -30.67 -20.34 -9.81
N THR A 5 -30.04 -21.41 -9.35
CA THR A 5 -30.27 -21.97 -8.01
C THR A 5 -29.30 -21.37 -6.99
N ALA A 6 -29.54 -21.58 -5.70
CA ALA A 6 -28.60 -21.17 -4.65
C ALA A 6 -27.22 -21.83 -4.81
N GLU A 7 -27.19 -23.03 -5.36
CA GLU A 7 -25.97 -23.78 -5.66
C GLU A 7 -25.18 -23.13 -6.81
N ASP A 8 -25.88 -22.63 -7.85
CA ASP A 8 -25.26 -21.80 -8.89
C ASP A 8 -24.68 -20.49 -8.33
N ALA A 9 -25.36 -19.89 -7.34
CA ALA A 9 -24.88 -18.68 -6.67
C ALA A 9 -23.61 -18.96 -5.84
N ALA A 10 -23.60 -20.04 -5.05
CA ALA A 10 -22.43 -20.47 -4.30
C ALA A 10 -21.25 -20.83 -5.23
N GLY A 11 -21.52 -21.47 -6.36
CA GLY A 11 -20.52 -21.77 -7.39
C GLY A 11 -19.86 -20.51 -7.98
N ARG A 12 -20.62 -19.42 -8.14
CA ARG A 12 -20.10 -18.12 -8.64
C ARG A 12 -19.33 -17.33 -7.60
N VAL A 13 -19.79 -17.34 -6.34
CA VAL A 13 -19.22 -16.51 -5.26
C VAL A 13 -17.93 -17.12 -4.70
N ARG A 14 -17.84 -18.45 -4.63
CA ARG A 14 -16.67 -19.16 -4.08
C ARG A 14 -15.32 -18.76 -4.69
N PRO A 15 -15.12 -18.70 -6.02
CA PRO A 15 -13.83 -18.30 -6.58
C PRO A 15 -13.46 -16.86 -6.20
N LEU A 16 -14.43 -15.95 -6.08
CA LEU A 16 -14.19 -14.56 -5.65
C LEU A 16 -13.71 -14.51 -4.19
N VAL A 17 -14.34 -15.30 -3.31
CA VAL A 17 -13.92 -15.41 -1.91
C VAL A 17 -12.53 -16.04 -1.79
N GLU A 18 -12.22 -17.08 -2.58
CA GLU A 18 -10.86 -17.67 -2.59
C GLU A 18 -9.81 -16.64 -3.01
N ALA A 19 -10.10 -15.82 -4.02
CA ALA A 19 -9.17 -14.77 -4.46
C ALA A 19 -8.96 -13.69 -3.39
N LEU A 20 -10.03 -13.25 -2.73
CA LEU A 20 -9.95 -12.31 -1.60
C LEU A 20 -9.10 -12.86 -0.45
N VAL A 21 -9.35 -14.11 -0.06
CA VAL A 21 -8.58 -14.77 1.02
C VAL A 21 -7.13 -14.98 0.61
N ALA A 22 -6.86 -15.37 -0.64
CA ALA A 22 -5.51 -15.54 -1.14
C ALA A 22 -4.72 -14.23 -1.11
N GLU A 23 -5.34 -13.11 -1.47
CA GLU A 23 -4.66 -11.82 -1.39
C GLU A 23 -4.39 -11.39 0.06
N ARG A 24 -5.38 -11.49 0.95
CA ARG A 24 -5.16 -11.18 2.38
C ARG A 24 -4.14 -12.09 3.03
N PHE A 25 -4.03 -13.34 2.56
CA PHE A 25 -2.99 -14.24 3.02
C PHE A 25 -1.58 -13.78 2.62
N LYS A 26 -1.40 -13.20 1.42
CA LYS A 26 -0.12 -12.62 1.03
C LYS A 26 0.28 -11.44 1.92
N GLU A 27 -0.71 -10.63 2.34
CA GLU A 27 -0.48 -9.48 3.22
C GLU A 27 -0.18 -9.90 4.68
N THR A 28 -0.88 -10.91 5.20
CA THR A 28 -0.84 -11.26 6.64
C THR A 28 0.05 -12.46 6.98
N GLY A 29 0.32 -13.36 6.02
CA GLY A 29 1.02 -14.62 6.24
C GLY A 29 0.24 -15.68 7.04
N SER A 30 -0.97 -15.37 7.52
CA SER A 30 -1.80 -16.26 8.33
C SER A 30 -3.15 -16.50 7.67
N ARG A 31 -3.46 -17.78 7.41
CA ARG A 31 -4.72 -18.14 6.75
C ARG A 31 -5.94 -17.89 7.63
N THR A 32 -5.78 -18.01 8.95
CA THR A 32 -6.84 -17.73 9.92
C THR A 32 -7.20 -16.25 9.89
N VAL A 33 -6.20 -15.38 10.01
CA VAL A 33 -6.38 -13.91 9.96
C VAL A 33 -6.96 -13.49 8.62
N ALA A 34 -6.44 -14.00 7.51
CA ALA A 34 -6.96 -13.70 6.17
C ALA A 34 -8.45 -14.06 6.01
N VAL A 35 -8.90 -15.19 6.58
CA VAL A 35 -10.32 -15.57 6.54
C VAL A 35 -11.17 -14.66 7.43
N GLU A 36 -10.67 -14.29 8.60
CA GLU A 36 -11.38 -13.38 9.53
C GLU A 36 -11.51 -11.95 8.95
N ASP A 37 -10.45 -11.46 8.33
CA ASP A 37 -10.45 -10.15 7.66
C ASP A 37 -11.44 -10.13 6.49
N VAL A 38 -11.43 -11.17 5.65
CA VAL A 38 -12.39 -11.27 4.54
C VAL A 38 -13.81 -11.42 5.07
N ALA A 39 -14.02 -12.18 6.14
CA ALA A 39 -15.33 -12.34 6.77
C ALA A 39 -15.87 -10.98 7.25
N THR A 40 -15.05 -10.21 7.95
CA THR A 40 -15.39 -8.85 8.39
C THR A 40 -15.68 -7.93 7.20
N LEU A 41 -14.86 -8.00 6.16
CA LEU A 41 -15.00 -7.17 4.96
C LEU A 41 -16.34 -7.38 4.23
N ILE A 42 -16.82 -8.62 4.17
CA ILE A 42 -18.07 -8.97 3.46
C ILE A 42 -19.30 -9.00 4.38
N GLY A 43 -19.11 -8.77 5.68
CA GLY A 43 -20.18 -8.80 6.69
C GLY A 43 -20.68 -10.21 7.02
N LYS A 44 -19.78 -11.21 7.02
CA LYS A 44 -20.08 -12.62 7.35
C LYS A 44 -19.18 -13.14 8.45
N SER A 45 -19.49 -14.35 8.92
CA SER A 45 -18.63 -15.06 9.87
C SER A 45 -17.51 -15.82 9.17
N ALA A 46 -16.38 -16.00 9.85
CA ALA A 46 -15.30 -16.86 9.38
C ALA A 46 -15.76 -18.31 9.15
N SER A 47 -16.73 -18.80 9.93
CA SER A 47 -17.34 -20.12 9.75
C SER A 47 -18.14 -20.22 8.44
N TRP A 48 -18.84 -19.16 8.04
CA TRP A 48 -19.56 -19.11 6.77
C TRP A 48 -18.59 -19.23 5.59
N ILE A 49 -17.48 -18.48 5.61
CA ILE A 49 -16.43 -18.57 4.59
C ILE A 49 -15.85 -19.98 4.53
N LYS A 50 -15.50 -20.58 5.68
CA LYS A 50 -14.94 -21.94 5.72
C LYS A 50 -15.88 -22.96 5.09
N ARG A 51 -17.18 -22.91 5.39
CA ARG A 51 -18.17 -23.82 4.80
C ARG A 51 -18.38 -23.57 3.30
N LEU A 52 -18.41 -22.29 2.87
CA LEU A 52 -18.54 -21.93 1.46
C LEU A 52 -17.38 -22.51 0.64
N ARG A 53 -16.15 -22.37 1.16
CA ARG A 53 -14.93 -22.90 0.55
C ARG A 53 -14.90 -24.42 0.51
N ALA A 54 -15.37 -25.07 1.59
CA ALA A 54 -15.54 -26.52 1.65
C ALA A 54 -16.63 -27.06 0.69
N GLY A 55 -17.44 -26.19 0.07
CA GLY A 55 -18.50 -26.61 -0.84
C GLY A 55 -19.69 -27.27 -0.16
N SER A 56 -19.93 -26.94 1.12
CA SER A 56 -21.10 -27.44 1.85
C SER A 56 -22.40 -26.95 1.20
N SER A 57 -23.31 -27.89 0.91
CA SER A 57 -24.64 -27.63 0.34
C SER A 57 -25.57 -26.85 1.28
N GLU A 58 -25.23 -26.77 2.57
CA GLU A 58 -25.98 -26.03 3.59
C GLU A 58 -25.71 -24.52 3.55
N VAL A 59 -24.69 -24.09 2.79
CA VAL A 59 -24.36 -22.66 2.69
C VAL A 59 -25.27 -21.99 1.69
N ILE A 60 -26.24 -21.26 2.21
CA ILE A 60 -27.08 -20.37 1.42
C ILE A 60 -26.31 -19.08 1.16
N VAL A 61 -26.17 -18.75 -0.12
CA VAL A 61 -25.63 -17.46 -0.58
C VAL A 61 -26.82 -16.59 -0.99
N ALA A 62 -27.19 -15.64 -0.14
CA ALA A 62 -28.22 -14.67 -0.47
C ALA A 62 -27.71 -13.68 -1.52
N LEU A 63 -28.62 -13.02 -2.23
CA LEU A 63 -28.27 -12.00 -3.23
C LEU A 63 -27.39 -10.90 -2.62
N HIS A 64 -27.72 -10.44 -1.40
CA HIS A 64 -26.93 -9.45 -0.68
C HIS A 64 -25.47 -9.94 -0.48
N ASP A 65 -25.28 -11.20 -0.13
CA ASP A 65 -23.96 -11.77 0.13
C ASP A 65 -23.13 -11.79 -1.14
N ALA A 66 -23.75 -12.19 -2.25
CA ALA A 66 -23.11 -12.17 -3.56
C ALA A 66 -22.71 -10.75 -3.98
N MET A 67 -23.54 -9.75 -3.72
CA MET A 67 -23.23 -8.34 -4.01
C MET A 67 -22.09 -7.81 -3.15
N ASN A 68 -22.06 -8.15 -1.84
CA ASN A 68 -20.97 -7.76 -0.95
C ASN A 68 -19.64 -8.36 -1.41
N VAL A 69 -19.64 -9.65 -1.75
CA VAL A 69 -18.43 -10.32 -2.25
C VAL A 69 -17.97 -9.73 -3.58
N ALA A 70 -18.88 -9.50 -4.53
CA ALA A 70 -18.55 -8.88 -5.81
C ALA A 70 -17.94 -7.49 -5.61
N THR A 71 -18.57 -6.65 -4.78
CA THR A 71 -18.06 -5.30 -4.48
C THR A 71 -16.68 -5.34 -3.82
N ALA A 72 -16.46 -6.27 -2.88
CA ALA A 72 -15.16 -6.44 -2.24
C ALA A 72 -14.09 -6.88 -3.24
N TYR A 73 -14.45 -7.78 -4.16
CA TYR A 73 -13.57 -8.25 -5.23
C TYR A 73 -13.24 -7.14 -6.24
N ASP A 74 -14.22 -6.35 -6.69
CA ASP A 74 -14.00 -5.24 -7.61
C ASP A 74 -13.05 -4.18 -7.03
N ARG A 75 -13.17 -3.90 -5.72
CA ARG A 75 -12.23 -3.03 -5.00
C ARG A 75 -10.82 -3.61 -4.96
N LEU A 76 -10.69 -4.93 -4.81
CA LEU A 76 -9.40 -5.61 -4.88
C LEU A 76 -8.77 -5.46 -6.27
N CYS A 77 -9.53 -5.75 -7.34
CA CYS A 77 -9.08 -5.57 -8.71
C CYS A 77 -8.63 -4.12 -8.98
N SER A 78 -9.47 -3.15 -8.60
CA SER A 78 -9.16 -1.73 -8.74
C SER A 78 -7.86 -1.33 -8.03
N ARG A 79 -7.62 -1.87 -6.83
CA ARG A 79 -6.36 -1.64 -6.09
C ARG A 79 -5.14 -2.23 -6.80
N ILE A 80 -5.25 -3.47 -7.29
CA ILE A 80 -4.16 -4.15 -8.00
C ILE A 80 -3.82 -3.40 -9.28
N GLU A 81 -4.83 -2.98 -10.04
CA GLU A 81 -4.64 -2.19 -11.26
C GLU A 81 -3.98 -0.84 -10.98
N ALA A 82 -4.40 -0.13 -9.94
CA ALA A 82 -3.78 1.12 -9.52
C ALA A 82 -2.31 0.93 -9.09
N ALA A 83 -2.00 -0.17 -8.40
CA ALA A 83 -0.63 -0.52 -8.04
C ALA A 83 0.21 -0.83 -9.29
N ALA A 84 -0.33 -1.60 -10.23
CA ALA A 84 0.35 -1.93 -11.48
C ALA A 84 0.64 -0.67 -12.32
N GLU A 85 -0.29 0.28 -12.39
CA GLU A 85 -0.09 1.53 -13.11
C GLU A 85 0.97 2.42 -12.45
N THR A 86 0.99 2.44 -11.11
CA THR A 86 2.04 3.13 -10.35
C THR A 86 3.42 2.53 -10.64
N GLU A 87 3.54 1.20 -10.70
CA GLU A 87 4.80 0.54 -11.01
C GLU A 87 5.26 0.77 -12.45
N LYS A 88 4.34 0.80 -13.43
CA LYS A 88 4.68 1.20 -14.81
C LYS A 88 5.21 2.63 -14.87
N ALA A 89 4.58 3.56 -14.15
CA ALA A 89 5.03 4.95 -14.10
C ALA A 89 6.43 5.08 -13.48
N ARG A 90 6.70 4.33 -12.40
CA ARG A 90 8.04 4.25 -11.79
C ARG A 90 9.07 3.65 -12.74
N ALA A 91 8.75 2.57 -13.43
CA ALA A 91 9.63 1.96 -14.42
C ALA A 91 9.94 2.91 -15.59
N ALA A 92 8.95 3.66 -16.07
CA ALA A 92 9.14 4.66 -17.12
C ALA A 92 10.00 5.85 -16.65
N ALA A 93 9.84 6.28 -15.40
CA ALA A 93 10.69 7.31 -14.81
C ALA A 93 12.14 6.82 -14.66
N LEU A 94 12.34 5.57 -14.20
CA LEU A 94 13.66 4.98 -14.07
C LEU A 94 14.35 4.86 -15.43
N ARG A 95 13.66 4.34 -16.46
CA ARG A 95 14.19 4.27 -17.84
C ARG A 95 14.67 5.63 -18.34
N ARG A 96 13.81 6.67 -18.24
CA ARG A 96 14.19 8.04 -18.62
C ARG A 96 15.42 8.56 -17.88
N SER A 97 15.54 8.27 -16.58
CA SER A 97 16.73 8.66 -15.80
C SER A 97 17.99 7.90 -16.24
N THR A 98 17.83 6.64 -16.65
CA THR A 98 18.93 5.81 -17.14
C THR A 98 19.37 6.29 -18.52
N ASP A 99 18.43 6.55 -19.43
CA ASP A 99 18.70 7.10 -20.76
C ASP A 99 19.39 8.47 -20.67
N ALA A 100 18.94 9.34 -19.76
CA ALA A 100 19.59 10.63 -19.52
C ALA A 100 21.02 10.48 -18.98
N ALA A 101 21.26 9.53 -18.07
CA ALA A 101 22.59 9.25 -17.55
C ALA A 101 23.52 8.70 -18.64
N VAL A 102 23.03 7.75 -19.45
CA VAL A 102 23.78 7.16 -20.57
C VAL A 102 24.11 8.23 -21.62
N SER A 103 23.13 9.06 -22.00
CA SER A 103 23.35 10.17 -22.94
C SER A 103 24.42 11.13 -22.42
N SER A 104 24.34 11.52 -21.14
CA SER A 104 25.34 12.41 -20.51
C SER A 104 26.74 11.79 -20.51
N THR A 105 26.85 10.48 -20.25
CA THR A 105 28.15 9.79 -20.32
C THR A 105 28.68 9.68 -21.74
N LEU A 106 27.83 9.45 -22.75
CA LEU A 106 28.24 9.45 -24.16
C LEU A 106 28.71 10.85 -24.59
N ASP A 107 28.00 11.92 -24.19
CA ASP A 107 28.41 13.30 -24.48
C ASP A 107 29.77 13.68 -23.85
N LEU A 108 30.10 13.10 -22.69
CA LEU A 108 31.41 13.25 -22.05
C LEU A 108 32.51 12.46 -22.79
N VAL A 109 32.21 11.25 -23.25
CA VAL A 109 33.16 10.41 -24.03
C VAL A 109 33.41 11.00 -25.42
N ASP A 110 32.37 11.50 -26.08
CA ASP A 110 32.45 12.14 -27.40
C ASP A 110 33.02 13.56 -27.36
N GLY A 111 33.38 14.07 -26.17
CA GLY A 111 33.98 15.40 -25.99
C GLY A 111 33.03 16.57 -26.32
N LYS A 112 31.72 16.31 -26.51
CA LYS A 112 30.69 17.34 -26.73
C LYS A 112 30.40 18.12 -25.45
N ALA A 113 30.48 17.46 -24.30
CA ALA A 113 30.35 18.12 -23.00
C ALA A 113 31.68 18.77 -22.61
N ARG A 114 31.74 20.11 -22.69
CA ARG A 114 32.87 20.89 -22.17
C ARG A 114 32.97 20.64 -20.66
N PRO A 115 34.08 20.09 -20.12
CA PRO A 115 34.21 19.91 -18.69
C PRO A 115 34.06 21.28 -18.00
N PRO A 116 33.48 21.35 -16.79
CA PRO A 116 33.43 22.59 -16.05
C PRO A 116 34.86 23.09 -15.94
N ARG A 117 35.13 24.25 -16.57
CA ARG A 117 36.43 24.91 -16.46
C ARG A 117 36.69 25.07 -14.98
N ARG A 118 37.64 24.31 -14.46
CA ARG A 118 38.22 24.49 -13.13
C ARG A 118 38.67 25.94 -13.09
N SER A 119 37.87 26.81 -12.49
CA SER A 119 38.23 28.20 -12.26
C SER A 119 39.34 28.19 -11.23
N GLU A 120 40.54 28.09 -11.76
CA GLU A 120 41.81 28.35 -11.11
C GLU A 120 41.80 29.83 -10.74
N GLY A 121 41.28 30.08 -9.54
CA GLY A 121 41.06 31.40 -8.97
C GLY A 121 41.11 31.29 -7.46
N LEU A 122 42.28 30.93 -6.96
CA LEU A 122 42.70 31.07 -5.57
C LEU A 122 42.18 32.38 -4.97
N ARG A 123 41.36 32.29 -3.92
CA ARG A 123 41.64 32.99 -2.64
C ARG A 123 41.14 32.13 -1.50
N PHE A 124 42.08 31.46 -0.81
CA PHE A 124 41.90 31.09 0.58
C PHE A 124 41.61 32.37 1.37
N ARG A 125 40.33 32.69 1.60
CA ARG A 125 39.97 33.57 2.70
C ARG A 125 40.22 32.77 3.97
N LYS A 126 41.27 33.12 4.70
CA LYS A 126 41.45 32.75 6.10
C LYS A 126 40.12 33.05 6.81
N ALA A 127 39.44 32.00 7.26
CA ALA A 127 38.17 32.12 7.96
C ALA A 127 38.37 33.02 9.18
N ALA A 128 37.69 34.17 9.19
CA ALA A 128 37.51 34.92 10.42
C ALA A 128 36.73 34.02 11.38
N LYS A 129 37.33 33.76 12.56
CA LYS A 129 36.74 32.96 13.63
C LYS A 129 35.35 33.54 13.97
N PRO A 130 34.24 32.83 13.78
CA PRO A 130 32.95 33.33 14.21
C PRO A 130 32.94 33.44 15.74
N ALA A 131 32.46 34.59 16.24
CA ALA A 131 32.27 34.84 17.66
C ALA A 131 31.30 33.81 18.26
N PRO A 132 31.49 33.40 19.53
CA PRO A 132 30.60 32.44 20.17
C PRO A 132 29.20 33.05 20.31
N THR A 133 28.22 32.43 19.65
CA THR A 133 26.80 32.71 19.88
C THR A 133 26.42 32.39 21.33
N PRO A 134 25.74 33.29 22.05
CA PRO A 134 25.20 32.98 23.37
C PRO A 134 24.11 31.90 23.23
N ARG A 135 24.27 30.80 23.98
CA ARG A 135 23.26 29.75 24.16
C ARG A 135 21.97 30.37 24.71
N PRO A 136 20.79 30.13 24.13
CA PRO A 136 19.54 30.38 24.85
C PRO A 136 19.48 29.46 26.06
N ARG A 137 19.43 30.09 27.24
CA ARG A 137 19.20 29.48 28.55
C ARG A 137 17.95 28.59 28.45
N ARG A 138 18.14 27.31 28.78
CA ARG A 138 17.08 26.37 29.15
C ARG A 138 16.33 26.95 30.36
N ALA A 139 15.23 27.65 30.12
CA ALA A 139 14.10 27.70 31.03
C ALA A 139 13.11 26.66 30.47
N ALA A 140 12.84 25.56 31.17
CA ALA A 140 11.70 25.47 32.10
C ALA A 140 10.40 25.84 31.37
N ARG A 141 9.37 25.02 31.28
CA ARG A 141 8.88 23.97 32.17
C ARG A 141 7.63 23.39 31.49
N GLU A 142 7.28 22.15 31.79
CA GLU A 142 5.89 21.67 31.92
C GLU A 142 4.86 22.09 30.84
N ALA A 143 4.63 21.23 29.84
CA ALA A 143 3.29 20.99 29.30
C ALA A 143 3.26 19.69 28.47
N SER A 144 2.27 18.83 28.72
CA SER A 144 1.91 17.60 27.99
C SER A 144 2.29 16.25 28.62
N GLN A 145 2.48 16.20 29.94
CA GLN A 145 2.00 15.07 30.73
C GLN A 145 0.60 15.41 31.23
N HIS A 146 -0.44 15.25 30.41
CA HIS A 146 -1.82 15.04 30.86
C HIS A 146 -2.67 14.67 29.65
N LEU A 147 -3.17 13.43 29.67
CA LEU A 147 -4.31 12.81 28.96
C LEU A 147 -3.96 11.31 28.83
N ASN A 148 -3.81 10.55 29.92
CA ASN A 148 -4.92 9.92 30.65
C ASN A 148 -6.28 10.06 29.97
N CYS A 149 -6.74 9.00 29.32
CA CYS A 149 -8.11 8.83 28.87
C CYS A 149 -8.63 7.46 29.31
N PRO A 150 -9.32 7.39 30.47
CA PRO A 150 -10.25 6.31 30.79
C PRO A 150 -11.70 6.84 30.79
N ALA A 151 -12.52 6.39 29.84
CA ALA A 151 -14.01 6.41 29.78
C ALA A 151 -14.39 6.40 28.28
N LEU A 152 -15.23 5.52 27.74
CA LEU A 152 -16.61 5.10 28.08
C LEU A 152 -16.80 3.70 27.45
N ALA A 153 -17.29 2.61 28.05
CA ALA A 153 -18.36 2.38 29.02
C ALA A 153 -19.72 2.95 28.62
N ARG A 154 -20.55 2.08 28.02
CA ARG A 154 -22.04 2.08 27.94
C ARG A 154 -22.73 3.22 27.17
N VAL A 155 -23.41 2.86 26.08
CA VAL A 155 -24.88 2.83 25.95
C VAL A 155 -25.25 1.59 25.13
#